data_AF-A0A9D7FQ36-F1
#
_entry.id   AF-A0A9D7FQ36-F1
#
_cell.length_a   1.000
_cell.length_b   1.000
_cell.length_c   1.000
_cell.angle_alpha   90.00
_cell.angle_beta   90.00
_cell.angle_gamma   90.00
#
_symmetry.space_group_name_H-M   'P 1'
#
loop_
_entity.id
_entity.type
_entity.pdbx_description
1 polymer ?
#
loop_
_entity_poly.entity_id
_entity_poly.type
_entity_poly.pdbx_seq_one_letter_code
_entity_poly.pdbx_strand_id
1 'polypeptide(L)'
;MRKRVETLAEGRIYTGRQGLAVGLVDRIGTLQDAIDRAGVQAGLGKDPKTTTKKMESEGGLFGLKVNLEMFTGSRFLYLCPFGI
;
A
#
# COMPACT_ATOMS: atom_id res chain seq x y z
N MET A 1 -19.30 13.88 11.12
CA MET A 1 -18.39 12.99 10.35
C MET A 1 -17.20 13.74 9.73
N ARG A 2 -17.39 14.90 9.07
CA ARG A 2 -16.34 15.59 8.28
C ARG A 2 -15.05 15.99 9.02
N LYS A 3 -15.13 16.54 10.24
CA LYS A 3 -13.96 17.06 10.98
C LYS A 3 -12.80 16.08 11.18
N ARG A 4 -13.07 14.77 11.37
CA ARG A 4 -11.99 13.76 11.56
C ARG A 4 -11.24 13.43 10.27
N VAL A 5 -11.94 13.48 9.14
CA VAL A 5 -11.34 13.19 7.82
C VAL A 5 -10.49 14.37 7.36
N GLU A 6 -10.95 15.59 7.61
CA GLU A 6 -10.24 16.84 7.29
C GLU A 6 -8.86 16.92 7.98
N THR A 7 -8.75 16.48 9.25
CA THR A 7 -7.46 16.46 9.96
C THR A 7 -6.52 15.35 9.50
N LEU A 8 -7.06 14.22 9.02
CA LEU A 8 -6.25 13.08 8.56
C LEU A 8 -5.77 13.28 7.11
N ALA A 9 -6.55 13.99 6.29
CA ALA A 9 -6.33 14.18 4.86
C ALA A 9 -5.47 15.41 4.51
N GLU A 10 -4.53 15.80 5.38
CA GLU A 10 -3.61 16.94 5.16
C GLU A 10 -2.39 16.57 4.27
N GLY A 11 -2.39 15.37 3.65
CA GLY A 11 -1.27 14.90 2.81
C GLY A 11 -0.05 14.39 3.59
N ARG A 12 -0.16 14.18 4.90
CA ARG A 12 0.90 13.61 5.74
C ARG A 12 1.09 12.12 5.47
N ILE A 13 2.34 11.66 5.51
CA ILE A 13 2.68 10.23 5.39
C ILE A 13 2.49 9.55 6.74
N TYR A 14 1.76 8.43 6.76
CA TYR A 14 1.56 7.61 7.94
C TYR A 14 2.25 6.25 7.78
N THR A 15 2.92 5.78 8.83
CA THR A 15 3.36 4.39 8.90
C THR A 15 2.16 3.45 9.09
N GLY A 16 2.31 2.17 8.76
CA GLY A 16 1.22 1.19 8.95
C GLY A 16 0.67 1.19 10.38
N ARG A 17 1.54 1.22 11.40
CA ARG A 17 1.11 1.27 12.82
C ARG A 17 0.35 2.53 13.18
N GLN A 18 0.79 3.69 12.66
CA GLN A 18 0.07 4.94 12.85
C GLN A 18 -1.29 4.90 12.16
N GLY A 19 -1.35 4.39 10.93
CA GLY A 19 -2.59 4.19 10.17
C GLY A 19 -3.60 3.30 10.89
N LEU A 20 -3.13 2.25 11.57
CA LEU A 20 -3.99 1.40 12.41
C LEU A 20 -4.57 2.19 13.60
N ALA A 21 -3.75 3.01 14.27
CA ALA A 21 -4.20 3.80 15.42
C ALA A 21 -5.23 4.88 15.07
N VAL A 22 -5.13 5.47 13.87
CA VAL A 22 -6.09 6.48 13.38
C VAL A 22 -7.27 5.89 12.60
N GLY A 23 -7.32 4.57 12.44
CA GLY A 23 -8.39 3.86 11.70
C GLY A 23 -8.33 4.05 10.18
N LEU A 24 -7.16 4.42 9.63
CA LEU A 24 -6.92 4.44 8.18
C LEU A 24 -6.68 3.03 7.61
N VAL A 25 -6.17 2.11 8.44
CA VAL A 25 -5.84 0.74 8.07
C VAL A 25 -6.59 -0.20 9.00
N ASP A 26 -7.23 -1.24 8.46
CA ASP A 26 -7.95 -2.22 9.27
C ASP A 26 -7.01 -3.14 10.07
N ARG A 27 -5.93 -3.59 9.42
CA ARG A 27 -4.97 -4.56 9.98
C ARG A 27 -3.57 -4.42 9.38
N ILE A 28 -2.59 -4.85 10.16
CA ILE A 28 -1.20 -5.00 9.73
C ILE A 28 -0.91 -6.47 9.47
N GLY A 29 -0.36 -6.76 8.31
CA GLY A 29 -0.03 -8.12 7.87
C GLY A 29 0.70 -8.10 6.54
N THR A 30 0.95 -9.29 6.02
CA THR A 30 1.57 -9.53 4.72
C THR A 30 0.53 -9.60 3.61
N LEU A 31 0.98 -9.71 2.36
CA LEU A 31 0.10 -9.94 1.21
C LEU A 31 -0.75 -11.21 1.39
N GLN A 32 -0.16 -12.28 1.93
CA GLN A 32 -0.87 -13.55 2.11
C GLN A 32 -2.03 -13.39 3.12
N ASP A 33 -1.80 -12.65 4.21
CA ASP A 33 -2.85 -12.37 5.20
C ASP A 33 -4.03 -11.60 4.56
N ALA A 34 -3.74 -10.71 3.61
CA ALA A 34 -4.76 -9.97 2.86
C ALA A 34 -5.56 -10.90 1.93
N ILE A 35 -4.88 -11.82 1.23
CA ILE A 35 -5.50 -12.81 0.34
C ILE A 35 -6.40 -13.77 1.12
N ASP A 36 -5.90 -14.31 2.23
CA ASP A 36 -6.68 -15.22 3.08
C ASP A 36 -7.93 -14.55 3.64
N ARG A 37 -7.82 -13.28 4.04
CA ARG A 37 -8.97 -12.51 4.54
C ARG A 37 -9.98 -12.24 3.45
N ALA A 38 -9.54 -11.87 2.27
CA ALA A 38 -10.41 -11.70 1.11
C ALA A 38 -11.11 -13.02 0.74
N GLY A 39 -10.38 -14.14 0.76
CA GLY A 39 -10.94 -15.48 0.52
C GLY A 39 -12.02 -15.87 1.53
N VAL A 40 -11.77 -15.62 2.82
CA VAL A 40 -12.76 -15.87 3.89
C VAL A 40 -13.99 -14.97 3.72
N GLN A 41 -13.80 -13.69 3.42
CA GLN A 41 -14.91 -12.75 3.19
C GLN A 41 -15.73 -13.10 1.93
N ALA A 42 -15.09 -13.64 0.91
CA ALA A 42 -15.72 -14.08 -0.33
C ALA A 42 -16.33 -15.50 -0.24
N GLY A 43 -16.19 -16.20 0.90
CA GLY A 43 -16.66 -17.58 1.07
C GLY A 43 -15.84 -18.65 0.33
N LEU A 44 -14.64 -18.31 -0.15
CA LEU A 44 -13.71 -19.20 -0.85
C LEU A 44 -12.77 -19.96 0.11
N GLY A 45 -12.72 -19.55 1.38
CA GLY A 45 -11.84 -20.15 2.38
C GLY A 45 -10.46 -19.48 2.47
N LYS A 46 -9.51 -20.16 3.12
CA LYS A 46 -8.11 -19.74 3.18
C LYS A 46 -7.39 -20.21 1.92
N ASP A 47 -6.43 -19.44 1.43
CA ASP A 47 -5.69 -19.68 0.19
C ASP A 47 -6.57 -19.76 -1.09
N PRO A 48 -7.34 -18.71 -1.43
CA PRO A 48 -8.06 -18.64 -2.69
C PRO A 48 -7.11 -18.59 -3.89
N LYS A 49 -7.49 -19.25 -4.99
CA LYS A 49 -6.75 -19.19 -6.27
C LYS A 49 -6.71 -17.75 -6.78
N THR A 50 -5.52 -17.15 -6.82
CA THR A 50 -5.31 -15.79 -7.34
C THR A 50 -4.93 -15.81 -8.81
N THR A 51 -5.44 -14.84 -9.58
CA THR A 51 -5.00 -14.59 -10.95
C THR A 51 -4.44 -13.18 -11.06
N THR A 52 -3.17 -13.04 -11.41
CA THR A 52 -2.56 -11.73 -11.68
C THR A 52 -2.89 -11.29 -13.09
N LYS A 53 -3.77 -10.29 -13.23
CA LYS A 53 -3.92 -9.59 -14.51
C LYS A 53 -2.80 -8.57 -14.61
N LYS A 54 -1.81 -8.83 -15.47
CA LYS A 54 -0.85 -7.80 -15.85
C LYS A 54 -1.63 -6.75 -16.64
N MET A 55 -1.93 -5.61 -16.02
CA MET A 55 -2.39 -4.46 -16.78
C MET A 55 -1.18 -3.95 -17.54
N GLU A 56 -1.16 -4.14 -18.86
CA GLU A 56 -0.25 -3.39 -19.72
C GLU A 56 -0.71 -1.94 -19.68
N SER A 57 -0.18 -1.20 -18.71
CA SER A 57 -0.32 0.24 -18.68
C SER A 57 0.52 0.78 -19.83
N GLU A 58 -0.10 1.06 -20.97
CA GLU A 58 0.41 2.06 -21.91
C GLU A 58 0.40 3.41 -21.16
N GLY A 59 1.42 3.61 -20.34
CA GLY A 59 1.56 4.76 -19.46
C GLY A 59 2.02 5.96 -20.25
N GLY A 60 1.05 6.73 -20.74
CA GLY A 60 1.26 8.09 -21.23
C GLY A 60 -0.08 8.79 -21.49
N LEU A 61 -0.17 10.08 -21.17
CA LEU A 61 -1.14 10.96 -21.82
C LEU A 61 -0.67 11.08 -23.28
N PHE A 62 -1.29 10.34 -24.20
CA PHE A 62 -0.85 10.19 -25.61
C PHE A 62 0.51 9.50 -25.83
N GLY A 63 0.82 8.40 -25.13
CA GLY A 63 2.00 7.57 -25.46
C GLY A 63 3.37 8.22 -25.18
N LEU A 64 3.41 9.40 -24.56
CA LEU A 64 4.63 10.03 -24.08
C LEU A 64 5.01 9.45 -22.71
N LYS A 65 6.18 8.80 -22.66
CA LYS A 65 6.85 8.41 -21.42
C LYS A 65 7.18 9.68 -20.62
N VAL A 66 6.36 9.99 -19.62
CA VAL A 66 6.74 10.92 -18.56
C VAL A 66 7.87 10.27 -17.75
N ASN A 67 9.07 10.82 -17.90
CA ASN A 67 10.21 10.43 -17.10
C ASN A 67 10.05 11.05 -15.70
N LEU A 68 9.77 10.21 -14.71
CA LEU A 68 9.54 10.62 -13.32
C LEU A 68 10.82 10.43 -12.47
N GLU A 69 11.95 10.96 -12.92
CA GLU A 69 13.14 11.15 -12.05
C GLU A 69 12.95 12.39 -11.15
N MET A 70 11.89 12.43 -10.34
CA MET A 70 11.72 13.48 -9.31
C MET A 70 11.06 13.00 -8.01
N PHE A 71 10.82 11.70 -7.84
CA PHE A 71 10.52 11.14 -6.52
C PHE A 71 11.76 10.44 -5.98
N THR A 72 12.75 11.23 -5.56
CA THR A 72 13.66 10.84 -4.48
C THR A 72 12.86 10.70 -3.19
N GLY A 73 11.88 9.79 -3.19
CA GLY A 73 11.17 9.37 -2.02
C GLY A 73 12.18 8.66 -1.12
N SER A 74 12.48 9.28 0.01
CA SER A 74 13.21 8.69 1.11
C SER A 74 12.48 7.42 1.57
N ARG A 75 12.73 6.32 0.86
CA ARG A 75 12.36 4.98 1.29
C ARG A 75 13.14 4.73 2.56
N PHE A 76 12.49 4.21 3.61
CA PHE A 76 13.18 3.78 4.82
C PHE A 76 14.29 2.80 4.43
N LEU A 77 15.52 3.31 4.40
CA LEU A 77 16.72 2.51 4.22
C LEU A 77 17.00 1.89 5.58
N TYR A 78 16.90 0.56 5.66
CA TYR A 78 17.45 -0.18 6.80
C TYR A 78 18.98 -0.15 6.66
N LEU A 79 19.60 0.94 7.11
CA LEU A 79 21.04 0.98 7.31
C LEU A 79 21.33 0.11 8.53
N CYS A 80 21.79 -1.11 8.28
CA CYS A 80 22.24 -2.02 9.33
C CYS A 80 23.63 -1.56 9.79
N PRO A 81 23.85 -1.08 11.03
CA PRO A 81 25.19 -0.87 11.54
C PRO A 81 25.70 -2.21 12.10
N PHE A 82 26.04 -3.17 11.23
CA PHE A 82 26.86 -4.31 11.65
C PHE A 82 28.32 -4.01 11.31
N GLY A 83 28.98 -3.32 12.24
CA GLY A 83 30.43 -3.37 12.39
C GLY A 83 30.78 -4.55 13.29
N ILE A 84 31.64 -5.41 12.76
CA ILE A 84 32.47 -6.38 13.50
C ILE A 84 33.27 -5.65 14.59
#